data_AF-A0A2M7ESC8-F1
#
_entry.id   AF-A0A2M7ESC8-F1
#
_cell.length_a   1.000
_cell.length_b   1.000
_cell.length_c   1.000
_cell.angle_alpha   90.00
_cell.angle_beta   90.00
_cell.angle_gamma   90.00
#
_symmetry.space_group_name_H-M   'P 1'
#
loop_
_entity.id
_entity.type
_entity.pdbx_description
1 polymer ?
#
loop_
_entity_poly.entity_id
_entity_poly.type
_entity_poly.pdbx_seq_one_letter_code
_entity_poly.pdbx_strand_id
1 'polypeptide(L)' 'MRIFAAISTFARTESGAVTVDWVVLTAALVGLGLAVTNTVSNGLEDLSNEIRTQLERDHIVESFN' A
#
# COMPACT_ATOMS: atom_id res chain seq x y z
N MET A 1 3.55 34.32 5.48
CA MET A 1 3.62 33.87 6.89
C MET A 1 2.27 34.06 7.58
N ARG A 2 1.22 33.38 7.11
CA ARG A 2 -0.13 33.46 7.70
C ARG A 2 -0.76 32.07 7.86
N ILE A 3 -0.47 31.18 6.91
CA ILE A 3 -0.91 29.78 6.92
C ILE A 3 -0.32 29.00 8.09
N PHE A 4 0.99 29.10 8.34
CA PHE A 4 1.62 28.48 9.51
C PHE A 4 1.04 28.99 10.84
N ALA A 5 0.74 30.29 10.93
CA ALA A 5 0.11 30.89 12.11
C ALA A 5 -1.34 30.41 12.31
N ALA A 6 -2.09 30.22 11.22
CA ALA A 6 -3.44 29.68 11.26
C ALA A 6 -3.47 28.20 11.68
N ILE A 7 -2.53 27.39 11.17
CA ILE A 7 -2.36 25.98 11.56
C ILE A 7 -1.98 25.87 13.04
N SER A 8 -1.07 26.72 13.54
CA SER A 8 -0.71 26.71 14.96
C SER A 8 -1.86 27.13 15.88
N THR A 9 -2.70 28.09 15.46
CA THR A 9 -3.87 28.50 16.24
C THR A 9 -4.94 27.40 16.26
N PHE A 10 -5.17 26.73 15.13
CA PHE A 10 -6.11 25.62 15.00
C PHE A 10 -5.67 24.38 15.79
N ALA A 11 -4.39 24.00 15.70
CA ALA A 11 -3.83 22.88 16.46
C ALA A 11 -3.82 23.12 17.98
N ARG A 12 -3.88 24.38 18.42
CA ARG A 12 -3.92 24.78 19.83
C ARG A 12 -5.35 24.83 20.40
N THR A 13 -6.38 24.77 19.56
CA THR A 13 -7.78 24.56 19.97
C THR A 13 -8.08 23.06 20.08
N GLU A 14 -8.77 22.66 21.14
CA GLU A 14 -9.08 21.25 21.45
C GLU A 14 -9.83 20.54 20.31
N SER A 15 -10.82 21.20 19.70
CA SER A 15 -11.55 20.66 18.54
C SER A 15 -10.70 20.52 17.27
N GLY A 16 -9.66 21.36 17.13
CA GLY A 16 -8.72 21.28 16.00
C GLY A 16 -7.72 20.14 16.17
N ALA A 17 -7.29 19.86 17.41
CA ALA A 17 -6.42 18.72 17.70
C ALA A 17 -7.08 17.37 17.35
N VAL A 18 -8.36 17.20 17.70
CA VAL A 18 -9.13 15.96 17.41
C VAL A 18 -9.34 15.78 15.90
N THR A 19 -9.58 16.88 15.17
CA THR A 19 -9.77 16.82 13.72
C THR A 19 -8.47 16.59 12.95
N VAL A 20 -7.32 16.98 13.50
CA VAL A 20 -6.01 16.67 12.91
C VAL A 20 -5.60 15.22 13.18
N ASP A 21 -5.95 14.66 14.34
CA ASP A 21 -5.60 13.28 14.70
C ASP A 21 -6.18 12.26 13.70
N TRP A 22 -7.48 12.33 13.37
CA TRP A 22 -8.07 11.37 12.42
C TRP A 22 -7.50 11.51 11.00
N VAL A 23 -7.09 12.71 10.58
CA VAL A 23 -6.44 12.92 9.28
C VAL A 23 -5.03 12.32 9.29
N VAL A 24 -4.27 12.49 10.37
CA VAL A 24 -2.92 11.92 10.48
C VAL A 24 -2.97 10.39 10.50
N LEU A 25 -3.94 9.79 11.21
CA LEU A 25 -4.13 8.34 11.26
C LEU A 25 -4.49 7.76 9.88
N THR A 26 -5.38 8.41 9.13
CA THR A 26 -5.74 7.97 7.77
C THR A 26 -4.60 8.18 6.78
N ALA A 27 -3.85 9.28 6.88
CA ALA A 27 -2.65 9.49 6.07
C ALA A 27 -1.58 8.43 6.33
N ALA A 28 -1.40 8.02 7.60
CA ALA A 28 -0.51 6.91 7.95
C ALA A 28 -0.99 5.59 7.32
N LEU A 29 -2.30 5.29 7.36
CA LEU A 29 -2.86 4.09 6.74
C LEU A 29 -2.66 4.07 5.22
N VAL A 30 -2.88 5.20 4.54
CA VAL A 30 -2.63 5.33 3.09
C VAL A 30 -1.13 5.14 2.79
N GLY A 31 -0.25 5.73 3.60
CA GLY A 31 1.20 5.56 3.47
C GLY A 31 1.63 4.10 3.64
N LEU A 32 1.05 3.38 4.61
CA LEU A 32 1.28 1.94 4.80
C LEU A 32 0.76 1.13 3.60
N GLY A 33 -0.42 1.46 3.07
CA GLY A 33 -0.97 0.82 1.87
C GLY A 33 -0.05 0.96 0.66
N LEU A 34 0.50 2.16 0.44
CA LEU A 34 1.48 2.43 -0.61
C LEU A 34 2.81 1.71 -0.40
N ALA A 35 3.22 1.43 0.84
CA ALA A 35 4.41 0.65 1.12
C ALA A 35 4.21 -0.86 0.81
N VAL A 36 3.01 -1.37 1.06
CA VAL A 36 2.69 -2.80 0.89
C VAL A 36 2.54 -3.21 -0.58
N THR A 37 2.10 -2.31 -1.47
CA THR A 37 1.88 -2.61 -2.90
C THR A 37 3.10 -3.22 -3.60
N ASN A 38 4.31 -2.71 -3.33
CA ASN A 38 5.54 -3.26 -3.93
C ASN A 38 5.79 -4.71 -3.49
N THR A 39 5.52 -5.02 -2.22
CA THR A 39 5.72 -6.38 -1.68
C THR A 39 4.72 -7.35 -2.29
N VAL A 40 3.45 -6.93 -2.42
CA VAL A 40 2.40 -7.75 -3.04
C VAL A 40 2.67 -7.96 -4.53
N SER A 41 3.10 -6.93 -5.26
CA SER A 41 3.41 -7.04 -6.70
C SER A 41 4.50 -8.09 -6.97
N ASN A 42 5.59 -8.06 -6.21
CA ASN A 42 6.68 -9.03 -6.37
C ASN A 42 6.20 -10.46 -6.09
N GLY A 43 5.45 -10.67 -5.00
CA GLY A 43 4.90 -11.99 -4.68
C GLY A 43 3.92 -12.52 -5.74
N LEU A 44 3.13 -11.63 -6.37
CA LEU A 44 2.24 -12.00 -7.47
C LEU A 44 3.01 -12.34 -8.75
N GLU A 45 4.11 -11.65 -9.04
CA GLU A 45 4.98 -11.95 -10.18
C GLU A 45 5.66 -13.31 -10.02
N ASP A 46 6.22 -13.58 -8.84
CA ASP A 46 6.82 -14.87 -8.51
C ASP A 46 5.81 -16.01 -8.65
N LEU A 47 4.61 -15.85 -8.07
CA LEU A 47 3.54 -16.84 -8.19
C LEU A 47 3.11 -17.03 -9.66
N SER A 48 3.00 -15.96 -10.43
CA SER A 48 2.65 -16.03 -11.85
C SER A 48 3.71 -16.79 -12.65
N ASN A 49 5.00 -16.59 -12.34
CA ASN A 49 6.10 -17.30 -12.98
C ASN A 49 6.14 -18.78 -12.61
N GLU A 50 5.88 -19.12 -11.35
CA GLU A 50 5.73 -20.51 -10.93
C GLU A 50 4.57 -21.19 -11.67
N ILE A 51 3.39 -20.55 -11.74
CA ILE A 51 2.23 -21.09 -12.47
C ILE A 51 2.58 -21.30 -13.96
N ARG A 52 3.23 -20.34 -14.62
CA ARG A 52 3.68 -20.50 -16.01
C ARG A 52 4.61 -21.71 -16.17
N THR A 53 5.60 -21.83 -15.30
CA THR A 53 6.56 -22.95 -15.32
C THR A 53 5.87 -24.29 -15.11
N GLN A 54 4.89 -24.36 -14.19
CA GLN A 54 4.10 -25.56 -13.95
C GLN A 54 3.30 -25.95 -15.19
N LEU A 55 2.59 -24.99 -15.81
CA LEU A 55 1.80 -25.24 -17.02
C LEU A 55 2.66 -25.65 -18.23
N GLU A 56 3.83 -25.03 -18.41
CA GLU A 56 4.79 -25.43 -19.44
C GLU A 56 5.30 -26.85 -19.22
N ARG A 57 5.63 -27.21 -17.97
CA ARG A 57 6.02 -28.58 -17.63
C ARG A 57 4.90 -29.57 -17.90
N ASP A 58 3.67 -29.28 -17.47
CA ASP A 58 2.53 -30.18 -17.65
C ASP A 58 2.26 -30.41 -19.15
N HIS A 59 2.33 -29.35 -19.96
CA HIS A 59 2.22 -29.46 -21.42
C HIS A 59 3.35 -30.30 -22.04
N ILE A 60 4.59 -30.17 -21.57
CA ILE A 60 5.74 -30.97 -22.04
C ILE A 60 5.66 -32.42 -21.54
N VAL A 61 4.98 -32.72 -20.45
CA VAL A 61 4.89 -34.10 -19.95
C VAL A 61 3.71 -34.84 -20.60
N GLU A 62 2.57 -34.18 -20.82
CA GLU A 62 1.45 -34.78 -21.55
C GLU A 62 1.66 -34.86 -23.06
N SER A 63 2.40 -33.92 -23.68
CA SER A 63 2.65 -33.97 -25.13
C SER A 63 3.63 -35.08 -25.56
N PHE A 64 4.35 -35.71 -24.63
CA PHE A 64 5.38 -36.72 -24.91
C PHE A 64 5.04 -38.11 -24.34
N ASN A 65 3.79 -38.35 -23.91
CA ASN A 65 3.22 -39.65 -23.55
C ASN A 65 1.97 -39.93 -24.40
#